data_AF-A0A951MMC7-F1
#
_entry.id   AF-A0A951MMC7-F1
#
_cell.length_a   1.000
_cell.length_b   1.000
_cell.length_c   1.000
_cell.angle_alpha   90.00
_cell.angle_beta   90.00
_cell.angle_gamma   90.00
#
_symmetry.space_group_name_H-M   'P 1'
#
loop_
_entity.id
_entity.type
_entity.pdbx_description
1 polymer ?
#
loop_
_entity_poly.entity_id
_entity_poly.type
_entity_poly.pdbx_seq_one_letter_code
_entity_poly.pdbx_strand_id
1 'polypeptide(L)'
;MDAPIQKIHRNGREIVLLDLTNVTNPAEGVEKIARARAWFAEQTPDQSLRVCTDATGSRYDARILDALKDLAAHNTPYVGVAAVVVPTAVHRVALNVASLFSKRKFTAFSTREPALDWLAQQ
;
A
#
# COMPACT_ATOMS: atom_id res chain seq x y z
N MET A 1 4.43 -3.10 19.15
CA MET A 1 3.70 -3.71 18.01
C MET A 1 4.34 -3.18 16.75
N ASP A 2 4.79 -4.08 15.88
CA ASP A 2 5.57 -3.73 14.70
C ASP A 2 4.72 -3.00 13.64
N ALA A 3 5.39 -2.32 12.69
CA ALA A 3 4.73 -1.73 11.53
C ALA A 3 3.97 -2.83 10.75
N PRO A 4 2.87 -2.50 10.06
CA PRO A 4 2.12 -3.47 9.23
C PRO A 4 2.87 -3.81 7.92
N ILE A 5 4.19 -4.00 8.00
CA ILE A 5 5.11 -4.18 6.88
C ILE A 5 5.77 -5.54 6.98
N GLN A 6 5.76 -6.28 5.87
CA GLN A 6 6.49 -7.53 5.72
C GLN A 6 7.36 -7.47 4.47
N LYS A 7 8.59 -7.98 4.54
CA LYS A 7 9.45 -8.17 3.36
C LYS A 7 9.25 -9.58 2.83
N ILE A 8 8.73 -9.68 1.61
CA ILE A 8 8.45 -10.94 0.92
C ILE A 8 9.48 -11.12 -0.19
N HIS A 9 10.04 -12.31 -0.31
CA HIS A 9 10.88 -12.68 -1.45
C HIS A 9 10.07 -13.48 -2.45
N ARG A 10 9.98 -13.01 -3.70
CA ARG A 10 9.28 -13.72 -4.77
C ARG A 10 10.06 -13.65 -6.07
N ASN A 11 10.35 -14.82 -6.65
CA ASN A 11 11.14 -14.97 -7.87
C ASN A 11 12.47 -14.17 -7.84
N GLY A 12 13.16 -14.18 -6.70
CA GLY A 12 14.44 -13.47 -6.52
C GLY A 12 14.33 -11.95 -6.32
N ARG A 13 13.12 -11.38 -6.21
CA ARG A 13 12.90 -9.96 -5.91
C ARG A 13 12.30 -9.78 -4.51
N GLU A 14 12.78 -8.77 -3.79
CA GLU A 14 12.16 -8.31 -2.54
C GLU A 14 10.94 -7.43 -2.86
N ILE A 15 9.85 -7.69 -2.16
CA ILE A 15 8.58 -6.95 -2.23
C ILE A 15 8.21 -6.54 -0.81
N VAL A 16 7.83 -5.27 -0.64
CA VAL A 16 7.29 -4.73 0.60
C VAL A 16 5.78 -4.94 0.60
N LEU A 17 5.27 -5.82 1.46
CA LEU A 17 3.85 -5.97 1.72
C LEU A 17 3.44 -5.02 2.84
N LEU A 18 2.56 -4.07 2.52
CA LEU A 18 1.77 -3.31 3.49
C LEU A 18 0.46 -4.05 3.75
N ASP A 19 0.38 -4.73 4.90
CA ASP A 19 -0.79 -5.54 5.29
C ASP A 19 -1.77 -4.70 6.10
N LEU A 20 -2.83 -4.26 5.43
CA LEU A 20 -3.97 -3.59 6.00
C LEU A 20 -5.21 -4.47 5.92
N THR A 21 -5.07 -5.81 5.91
CA THR A 21 -6.21 -6.73 5.81
C THR A 21 -7.05 -6.75 7.09
N ASN A 22 -8.36 -6.95 6.93
CA ASN A 22 -9.34 -7.10 8.02
C ASN A 22 -9.34 -5.96 9.05
N VAL A 23 -8.88 -4.77 8.67
CA VAL A 23 -8.92 -3.56 9.50
C VAL A 23 -10.35 -3.03 9.47
N THR A 24 -11.09 -3.30 10.54
CA THR A 24 -12.51 -2.89 10.67
C THR A 24 -12.70 -1.71 11.62
N ASN A 25 -11.71 -1.42 12.47
CA ASN A 25 -11.69 -0.27 13.36
C ASN A 25 -10.92 0.90 12.70
N PRO A 26 -11.57 2.06 12.45
CA PRO A 26 -10.89 3.21 11.84
C PRO A 26 -9.70 3.75 12.63
N ALA A 27 -9.74 3.74 13.96
CA ALA A 27 -8.62 4.24 14.77
C ALA A 27 -7.38 3.35 14.61
N GLU A 28 -7.59 2.03 14.60
CA GLU A 28 -6.53 1.04 14.32
C GLU A 28 -5.97 1.23 12.91
N GLY A 29 -6.83 1.48 11.92
CA GLY A 29 -6.39 1.71 10.55
C GLY A 29 -5.53 2.95 10.39
N VAL A 30 -5.94 4.08 10.99
CA VAL A 30 -5.12 5.31 10.99
C VAL A 30 -3.78 5.07 11.67
N GLU A 31 -3.76 4.36 12.80
CA GLU A 31 -2.53 4.03 13.51
C GLU A 31 -1.60 3.14 12.68
N LYS A 32 -2.13 2.11 12.02
CA LYS A 32 -1.38 1.24 11.11
C LYS A 32 -0.77 2.04 9.95
N ILE A 33 -1.53 2.95 9.35
CA ILE A 33 -1.06 3.82 8.28
C ILE A 33 0.05 4.76 8.78
N ALA A 34 -0.09 5.34 9.98
CA ALA A 34 0.93 6.19 10.57
C ALA A 34 2.24 5.43 10.83
N ARG A 35 2.17 4.18 11.31
CA ARG A 35 3.35 3.33 11.49
C ARG A 35 3.99 2.95 10.15
N ALA A 36 3.20 2.65 9.13
CA ALA A 36 3.72 2.42 7.77
C ALA A 36 4.44 3.67 7.25
N ARG A 37 3.89 4.86 7.48
CA ARG A 37 4.52 6.15 7.13
C ARG A 37 5.89 6.30 7.80
N ALA A 38 5.99 6.02 9.09
CA ALA A 38 7.27 6.07 9.82
C ALA A 38 8.29 5.10 9.22
N TRP A 39 7.88 3.87 8.91
CA TRP A 39 8.76 2.88 8.28
C TRP A 39 9.27 3.33 6.91
N PHE A 40 8.42 3.93 6.07
CA PHE A 40 8.85 4.48 4.78
C PHE A 40 9.85 5.63 4.92
N ALA A 41 9.73 6.45 5.96
CA ALA A 41 10.65 7.57 6.21
C ALA A 41 12.08 7.11 6.55
N GLU A 42 12.26 5.87 6.98
CA GLU A 42 13.57 5.24 7.26
C GLU A 42 14.22 4.66 6.00
N GLN A 43 13.53 4.66 4.85
CA GLN A 43 14.03 4.06 3.61
C GLN A 43 14.84 5.06 2.77
N THR A 44 15.70 4.54 1.90
CA THR A 44 16.43 5.35 0.93
C THR A 44 15.45 5.95 -0.10
N PRO A 45 15.49 7.27 -0.36
CA PRO A 45 14.63 7.92 -1.35
C PRO A 45 15.15 7.74 -2.78
N ASP A 46 15.23 6.50 -3.25
CA ASP A 46 15.74 6.12 -4.57
C ASP A 46 14.71 5.41 -5.46
N GLN A 47 13.44 5.41 -5.04
CA GLN A 47 12.34 4.73 -5.72
C GLN A 47 12.57 3.21 -5.95
N SER A 48 13.43 2.55 -5.16
CA SER A 48 13.75 1.14 -5.32
C SER A 48 12.64 0.18 -4.86
N LEU A 49 11.71 0.66 -4.01
CA LEU A 49 10.73 -0.22 -3.38
C LEU A 49 9.62 -0.64 -4.33
N ARG A 50 9.31 -1.93 -4.29
CA ARG A 50 8.12 -2.57 -4.88
C ARG A 50 7.13 -2.83 -3.77
N VAL A 51 6.01 -2.10 -3.77
CA VAL A 51 5.04 -2.15 -2.67
C VAL A 51 3.75 -2.83 -3.11
N CYS A 52 3.32 -3.84 -2.37
CA CYS A 52 1.98 -4.40 -2.43
C CYS A 52 1.19 -3.87 -1.22
N THR A 53 0.12 -3.12 -1.44
CA THR A 53 -0.83 -2.76 -0.37
C THR A 53 -2.01 -3.71 -0.42
N ASP A 54 -2.21 -4.53 0.60
CA ASP A 54 -3.35 -5.42 0.69
C ASP A 54 -4.29 -4.94 1.79
N ALA A 55 -5.51 -4.61 1.40
CA ALA A 55 -6.53 -4.11 2.32
C ALA A 55 -7.86 -4.86 2.14
N THR A 56 -7.75 -6.15 1.79
CA THR A 56 -8.85 -7.10 1.70
C THR A 56 -9.59 -7.19 3.04
N GLY A 57 -10.92 -7.14 3.00
CA GLY A 57 -11.77 -7.25 4.21
C GLY A 57 -11.83 -6.00 5.08
N SER A 58 -11.15 -4.91 4.70
CA SER A 58 -11.08 -3.69 5.50
C SER A 58 -12.20 -2.71 5.20
N ARG A 59 -12.56 -1.90 6.21
CA ARG A 59 -13.55 -0.83 6.09
C ARG A 59 -12.84 0.51 5.92
N TYR A 60 -13.43 1.39 5.12
CA TYR A 60 -12.88 2.71 4.84
C TYR A 60 -13.90 3.77 5.22
N ASP A 61 -13.44 4.74 6.00
CA ASP A 61 -14.12 6.01 6.20
C ASP A 61 -13.26 7.15 5.63
N ALA A 62 -13.75 8.38 5.69
CA ALA A 62 -13.02 9.54 5.19
C ALA A 62 -11.64 9.71 5.84
N ARG A 63 -11.49 9.37 7.13
CA ARG A 63 -10.23 9.50 7.87
C ARG A 63 -9.18 8.52 7.36
N ILE A 64 -9.58 7.29 7.08
CA ILE A 64 -8.70 6.29 6.46
C ILE A 64 -8.29 6.72 5.05
N LEU A 65 -9.22 7.25 4.26
CA LEU A 65 -8.92 7.73 2.90
C LEU A 65 -7.92 8.89 2.91
N ASP A 66 -8.08 9.85 3.82
CA ASP A 66 -7.13 10.96 3.99
C ASP A 66 -5.75 10.45 4.42
N ALA A 67 -5.71 9.52 5.39
CA ALA A 67 -4.45 8.93 5.83
C ALA A 67 -3.74 8.15 4.71
N LEU A 68 -4.48 7.41 3.87
CA LEU A 68 -3.92 6.70 2.72
C LEU A 68 -3.42 7.65 1.63
N LYS A 69 -4.13 8.76 1.39
CA LYS A 69 -3.70 9.82 0.48
C LYS A 69 -2.38 10.42 0.95
N ASP A 70 -2.28 10.77 2.23
CA ASP A 70 -1.07 11.34 2.82
C ASP A 70 0.10 10.34 2.78
N LEU A 71 -0.18 9.07 3.04
CA LEU A 71 0.81 7.99 2.90
C LEU A 71 1.31 7.87 1.45
N ALA A 72 0.41 7.87 0.47
CA ALA A 72 0.76 7.75 -0.94
C ALA A 72 1.63 8.92 -1.43
N ALA A 73 1.31 10.15 -1.00
CA ALA A 73 2.15 11.31 -1.28
C ALA A 73 3.52 11.20 -0.58
N HIS A 74 3.51 10.88 0.72
CA HIS A 74 4.74 10.75 1.51
C HIS A 74 5.68 9.67 0.99
N ASN A 75 5.16 8.54 0.51
CA ASN A 75 5.99 7.42 0.08
C ASN A 75 6.46 7.47 -1.38
N THR A 76 6.08 8.52 -2.12
CA THR A 76 6.50 8.74 -3.52
C THR A 76 8.03 8.69 -3.75
N PRO A 77 8.91 9.28 -2.91
CA PRO A 77 10.35 9.22 -3.15
C PRO A 77 10.98 7.84 -2.93
N TYR A 78 10.29 6.92 -2.23
CA TYR A 78 10.82 5.59 -1.89
C TYR A 78 10.29 4.48 -2.80
N VAL A 79 9.09 4.67 -3.36
CA VAL A 79 8.35 3.60 -4.05
C VAL A 79 8.31 3.84 -5.55
N GLY A 80 9.00 2.99 -6.31
CA GLY A 80 8.99 3.01 -7.77
C GLY A 80 7.81 2.27 -8.38
N VAL A 81 7.34 1.19 -7.74
CA VAL A 81 6.27 0.33 -8.28
C VAL A 81 5.27 -0.01 -7.19
N ALA A 82 3.97 0.17 -7.46
CA ALA A 82 2.92 -0.10 -6.50
C ALA A 82 1.80 -0.97 -7.08
N ALA A 83 1.48 -2.06 -6.36
CA ALA A 83 0.30 -2.86 -6.57
C ALA A 83 -0.66 -2.72 -5.37
N VAL A 84 -1.96 -2.84 -5.63
CA VAL A 84 -2.98 -2.75 -4.59
C VAL A 84 -3.96 -3.91 -4.72
N VAL A 85 -4.20 -4.63 -3.63
CA VAL A 85 -5.19 -5.72 -3.55
C VAL A 85 -6.49 -5.15 -2.99
N VAL A 86 -7.47 -5.01 -3.87
CA VAL A 86 -8.75 -4.38 -3.57
C VAL A 86 -9.90 -5.14 -4.24
N PRO A 87 -10.67 -5.95 -3.50
CA PRO A 87 -11.63 -6.86 -4.09
C PRO A 87 -12.91 -6.19 -4.64
N THR A 88 -13.17 -4.91 -4.33
CA THR A 88 -14.43 -4.23 -4.66
C THR A 88 -14.24 -2.92 -5.42
N ALA A 89 -15.30 -2.48 -6.11
CA ALA A 89 -15.30 -1.25 -6.91
C ALA A 89 -15.12 0.04 -6.07
N VAL A 90 -15.58 0.06 -4.82
CA VAL A 90 -15.43 1.21 -3.91
C VAL A 90 -13.96 1.53 -3.67
N HIS A 91 -13.12 0.51 -3.56
CA HIS A 91 -11.69 0.68 -3.37
C HIS A 91 -10.96 1.25 -4.60
N ARG A 92 -11.55 1.13 -5.81
CA ARG A 92 -10.99 1.78 -7.01
C ARG A 92 -11.10 3.31 -6.95
N VAL A 93 -12.08 3.85 -6.24
CA VAL A 93 -12.19 5.31 -6.02
C VAL A 93 -11.04 5.80 -5.14
N ALA A 94 -10.76 5.09 -4.03
CA ALA A 94 -9.62 5.39 -3.17
C ALA A 94 -8.29 5.31 -3.94
N LEU A 95 -8.15 4.34 -4.83
CA LEU A 95 -6.99 4.18 -5.70
C LEU A 95 -6.81 5.34 -6.67
N ASN A 96 -7.89 5.81 -7.29
CA ASN A 96 -7.84 6.95 -8.20
C ASN A 96 -7.42 8.24 -7.48
N VAL A 97 -7.95 8.47 -6.27
CA VAL A 97 -7.53 9.59 -5.41
C VAL A 97 -6.04 9.49 -5.09
N ALA A 98 -5.57 8.35 -4.59
CA ALA A 98 -4.15 8.15 -4.30
C ALA A 98 -3.25 8.34 -5.54
N SER A 99 -3.70 7.88 -6.71
CA SER A 99 -2.98 8.04 -7.99
C SER A 99 -2.83 9.51 -8.40
N LEU A 100 -3.91 10.29 -8.27
CA LEU A 100 -3.91 11.73 -8.60
C LEU A 100 -2.92 12.51 -7.73
N PHE A 101 -2.88 12.23 -6.43
CA PHE A 101 -2.05 12.98 -5.49
C PHE A 101 -0.57 12.57 -5.48
N SER A 102 -0.28 11.29 -5.72
CA SER A 102 1.12 10.80 -5.78
C SER A 102 1.73 10.93 -7.18
N LYS A 103 0.92 11.19 -8.22
CA LYS A 103 1.30 11.03 -9.64
C LYS A 103 1.85 9.64 -9.97
N ARG A 104 1.61 8.65 -9.10
CA ARG A 104 2.04 7.27 -9.28
C ARG A 104 0.93 6.45 -9.94
N LYS A 105 1.32 5.57 -10.85
CA LYS A 105 0.43 4.54 -11.38
C LYS A 105 0.37 3.38 -10.39
N PHE A 106 -0.84 2.99 -10.00
CA PHE A 106 -1.06 1.80 -9.21
C PHE A 106 -1.71 0.72 -10.07
N THR A 107 -1.26 -0.52 -9.93
CA THR A 107 -1.91 -1.67 -10.57
C THR A 107 -2.80 -2.37 -9.55
N ALA A 108 -4.10 -2.45 -9.83
CA ALA A 108 -5.08 -3.07 -8.94
C ALA A 108 -5.23 -4.57 -9.24
N PHE A 109 -5.36 -5.38 -8.20
CA PHE A 109 -5.61 -6.81 -8.28
C PHE A 109 -6.72 -7.21 -7.31
N SER A 110 -7.41 -8.32 -7.63
CA SER A 110 -8.48 -8.86 -6.77
C SER A 110 -7.92 -9.71 -5.62
N THR A 111 -6.73 -10.29 -5.79
CA THR A 111 -6.06 -11.15 -4.80
C THR A 111 -4.57 -10.83 -4.71
N ARG A 112 -3.93 -11.32 -3.64
CA ARG A 112 -2.53 -11.01 -3.30
C ARG A 112 -1.54 -11.70 -4.25
N GLU A 113 -1.78 -12.94 -4.62
CA GLU A 113 -0.83 -13.73 -5.42
C GLU A 113 -0.56 -13.09 -6.79
N PRO A 114 -1.56 -12.70 -7.61
CA PRO A 114 -1.31 -12.04 -8.89
C PRO A 114 -0.58 -10.70 -8.73
N ALA A 115 -0.85 -9.96 -7.66
CA ALA A 115 -0.17 -8.70 -7.38
C ALA A 115 1.33 -8.91 -7.10
N LEU A 116 1.65 -9.90 -6.27
CA LEU A 116 3.04 -10.25 -5.96
C LEU A 116 3.79 -10.81 -7.18
N ASP A 117 3.11 -11.59 -8.03
CA ASP A 117 3.71 -12.13 -9.27
C ASP A 117 4.05 -11.01 -10.25
N TRP A 118 3.11 -10.09 -10.44
CA TRP A 118 3.31 -8.93 -11.31
C TRP A 118 4.43 -8.03 -10.80
N LEU A 119 4.48 -7.74 -9.49
CA LEU A 119 5.56 -6.96 -8.88
C LEU A 119 6.94 -7.63 -9.06
N ALA A 120 7.01 -8.95 -8.96
CA ALA A 120 8.24 -9.70 -9.21
C ALA A 120 8.69 -9.64 -10.68
N GLN A 121 7.86 -9.15 -11.59
CA GLN A 121 8.19 -8.94 -13.00
C GLN A 121 8.52 -7.47 -13.34
N GLN A 122 8.22 -6.52 -12.45
CA GLN A 122 8.52 -5.08 -12.65
C GLN A 122 9.98 -4.69 -12.35
#